data_AF-A0A2V6Q273-F1
#
_entry.id   AF-A0A2V6Q273-F1
#
_cell.length_a   1.000
_cell.length_b   1.000
_cell.length_c   1.000
_cell.angle_alpha   90.00
_cell.angle_beta   90.00
_cell.angle_gamma   90.00
#
_symmetry.space_group_name_H-M   'P 1'
#
loop_
_entity.id
_entity.type
_entity.pdbx_description
1 polymer ?
#
loop_
_entity_poly.entity_id
_entity_poly.type
_entity_poly.pdbx_seq_one_letter_code
_entity_poly.pdbx_strand_id
1 'polypeptide(L)'
;MGGDAVRMMAKIETGERLESPDEMTPEYREALVHLMTMQADSELAGGYGYVPWIMKAPTVEEKHVVAQIVKDELRHAAVMYGLLADLGFDVDAHVRPHDEIFRMRIDAAADIGTTRITSDKRVNIFYYPIDTWADFIFFNFCMDRGAGHQLEDVRQCSYGPWVRAIEGIFKEEKFHIRHGEFWVKKLAGDPATHDEAQTTFNRWYIRTMNIFGRPG
;
A
#
# COMPACT_ATOMS: atom_id res chain seq x y z
N MET A 1 -25.78 23.39 -5.14
CA MET A 1 -25.56 21.97 -4.82
C MET A 1 -26.89 21.25 -4.90
N GLY A 2 -26.95 20.05 -5.48
CA GLY A 2 -28.18 19.24 -5.47
C GLY A 2 -28.57 18.79 -4.06
N GLY A 3 -29.83 18.35 -3.87
CA GLY A 3 -30.35 17.94 -2.55
C GLY A 3 -29.56 16.80 -1.90
N ASP A 4 -29.04 15.86 -2.69
CA ASP A 4 -28.23 14.75 -2.19
C ASP A 4 -26.86 15.21 -1.66
N ALA A 5 -26.23 16.17 -2.33
CA ALA A 5 -24.96 16.74 -1.87
C ALA A 5 -25.12 17.46 -0.52
N VAL A 6 -26.22 18.19 -0.32
CA VAL A 6 -26.52 18.85 0.97
C VAL A 6 -26.73 17.82 2.07
N ARG A 7 -27.47 16.73 1.80
CA ARG A 7 -27.70 15.64 2.77
C ARG A 7 -26.39 14.94 3.15
N MET A 8 -25.57 14.59 2.15
CA MET A 8 -24.26 13.95 2.36
C MET A 8 -23.35 14.84 3.22
N MET A 9 -23.20 16.12 2.86
CA MET A 9 -22.33 17.05 3.58
C MET A 9 -22.81 17.30 5.01
N ALA A 10 -24.12 17.46 5.23
CA ALA A 10 -24.67 17.64 6.58
C ALA A 10 -24.31 16.47 7.51
N LYS A 11 -24.35 15.23 6.99
CA LYS A 11 -23.95 14.02 7.73
C LYS A 11 -22.45 14.02 8.06
N ILE A 12 -21.60 14.38 7.08
CA ILE A 12 -20.14 14.49 7.29
C ILE A 12 -19.81 15.57 8.32
N GLU A 13 -20.48 16.73 8.26
CA GLU A 13 -20.25 17.87 9.14
C GLU A 13 -20.67 17.60 10.60
N THR A 14 -21.63 16.71 10.84
CA THR A 14 -21.98 16.24 12.20
C THR A 14 -21.05 15.15 12.72
N GLY A 15 -20.04 14.74 11.93
CA GLY A 15 -19.10 13.67 12.27
C GLY A 15 -19.66 12.26 12.05
N GLU A 16 -20.85 12.14 11.47
CA GLU A 16 -21.40 10.85 11.07
C GLU A 16 -20.72 10.35 9.79
N ARG A 17 -20.65 9.02 9.65
CA ARG A 17 -20.03 8.37 8.49
C ARG A 17 -21.07 7.93 7.47
N LEU A 18 -20.68 7.96 6.20
CA LEU A 18 -21.38 7.34 5.10
C LEU A 18 -21.18 5.82 5.19
N GLU A 19 -22.25 5.07 5.00
CA GLU A 19 -22.31 3.62 5.19
C GLU A 19 -22.75 2.89 3.91
N SER A 20 -23.38 3.58 2.95
CA SER A 20 -23.80 2.98 1.68
C SER A 20 -23.62 3.91 0.46
N PRO A 21 -23.60 3.35 -0.76
CA PRO A 21 -23.52 4.14 -2.00
C PRO A 21 -24.63 5.19 -2.15
N ASP A 22 -25.84 4.93 -1.63
CA ASP A 22 -27.00 5.83 -1.73
C ASP A 22 -26.85 7.13 -0.92
N GLU A 23 -25.87 7.16 -0.01
CA GLU A 23 -25.53 8.33 0.80
C GLU A 23 -24.48 9.23 0.14
N MET A 24 -23.95 8.83 -1.01
CA MET A 24 -22.85 9.50 -1.70
C MET A 24 -23.34 10.26 -2.93
N THR A 25 -22.69 11.38 -3.26
CA THR A 25 -22.81 11.94 -4.60
C THR A 25 -21.96 11.12 -5.58
N PRO A 26 -22.26 11.16 -6.90
CA PRO A 26 -21.42 10.51 -7.91
C PRO A 26 -19.95 10.94 -7.82
N GLU A 27 -19.69 12.23 -7.58
CA GLU A 27 -18.33 12.78 -7.50
C GLU A 27 -17.59 12.25 -6.26
N TYR A 28 -18.27 12.15 -5.11
CA TYR A 28 -17.68 11.57 -3.90
C TYR A 28 -17.34 10.09 -4.13
N ARG A 29 -18.28 9.32 -4.71
CA ARG A 29 -18.07 7.89 -4.99
C ARG A 29 -16.90 7.69 -5.96
N GLU A 30 -16.78 8.51 -7.00
CA GLU A 30 -15.66 8.45 -7.94
C GLU A 30 -14.30 8.67 -7.23
N ALA A 31 -14.20 9.71 -6.40
CA ALA A 31 -12.99 10.00 -5.64
C ALA A 31 -12.65 8.88 -4.64
N LEU A 32 -13.66 8.37 -3.92
CA LEU A 32 -13.50 7.27 -2.97
C LEU A 32 -13.00 6.00 -3.66
N VAL A 33 -13.67 5.59 -4.75
CA VAL A 33 -13.29 4.42 -5.54
C VAL A 33 -11.87 4.58 -6.05
N HIS A 34 -11.49 5.76 -6.56
CA HIS A 34 -10.13 6.02 -7.02
C HIS A 34 -9.08 5.75 -5.94
N LEU A 35 -9.25 6.33 -4.75
CA LEU A 35 -8.30 6.16 -3.65
C LEU A 35 -8.25 4.71 -3.14
N MET A 36 -9.41 4.07 -3.01
CA MET A 36 -9.48 2.67 -2.57
C MET A 36 -8.87 1.71 -3.60
N THR A 37 -9.02 1.97 -4.90
CA THR A 37 -8.34 1.18 -5.95
C THR A 37 -6.83 1.38 -5.90
N MET A 38 -6.33 2.59 -5.63
CA MET A 38 -4.90 2.81 -5.43
C MET A 38 -4.35 1.96 -4.30
N GLN A 39 -5.08 1.86 -3.19
CA GLN A 39 -4.69 0.99 -2.08
C GLN A 39 -4.75 -0.49 -2.48
N ALA A 40 -5.89 -0.98 -2.99
CA ALA A 40 -6.05 -2.38 -3.37
C ALA A 40 -4.98 -2.89 -4.36
N ASP A 41 -4.69 -2.09 -5.40
CA ASP A 41 -3.68 -2.39 -6.40
C ASP A 41 -2.26 -2.38 -5.80
N SER A 42 -2.02 -1.55 -4.79
CA SER A 42 -0.75 -1.47 -4.07
C SER A 42 -0.51 -2.72 -3.21
N GLU A 43 -1.50 -3.15 -2.43
CA GLU A 43 -1.39 -4.37 -1.61
C GLU A 43 -1.13 -5.60 -2.51
N LEU A 44 -1.85 -5.71 -3.64
CA LEU A 44 -1.69 -6.83 -4.57
C LEU A 44 -0.30 -6.82 -5.23
N ALA A 45 0.16 -5.64 -5.68
CA ALA A 45 1.49 -5.48 -6.27
C ALA A 45 2.63 -5.76 -5.27
N GLY A 46 2.46 -5.36 -4.01
CA GLY A 46 3.35 -5.66 -2.89
C GLY A 46 3.43 -7.16 -2.65
N GLY A 47 2.29 -7.81 -2.44
CA GLY A 47 2.18 -9.26 -2.29
C GLY A 47 2.91 -10.02 -3.41
N TYR A 48 2.67 -9.67 -4.68
CA TYR A 48 3.37 -10.27 -5.81
C TYR A 48 4.90 -10.04 -5.79
N GLY A 49 5.32 -8.83 -5.40
CA GLY A 49 6.75 -8.49 -5.28
C GLY A 49 7.49 -9.27 -4.21
N TYR A 50 6.78 -9.67 -3.16
CA TYR A 50 7.35 -10.38 -2.03
C TYR A 50 7.39 -11.91 -2.19
N VAL A 51 6.57 -12.49 -3.08
CA VAL A 51 6.54 -13.96 -3.31
C VAL A 51 7.94 -14.56 -3.54
N PRO A 52 8.81 -14.00 -4.40
CA PRO A 52 10.16 -14.56 -4.61
C PRO A 52 11.02 -14.56 -3.33
N TRP A 53 10.76 -13.65 -2.40
CA TRP A 53 11.53 -13.49 -1.16
C TRP A 53 11.25 -14.58 -0.13
N ILE A 54 10.12 -15.30 -0.24
CA ILE A 54 9.86 -16.49 0.58
C ILE A 54 11.01 -17.50 0.43
N MET A 55 11.56 -17.67 -0.77
CA MET A 55 12.65 -18.62 -1.00
C MET A 55 14.03 -18.00 -0.76
N LYS A 56 14.19 -16.69 -1.01
CA LYS A 56 15.47 -15.97 -0.92
C LYS A 56 15.84 -15.53 0.49
N ALA A 57 14.89 -15.43 1.43
CA ALA A 57 15.15 -14.96 2.79
C ALA A 57 16.25 -15.78 3.49
N PRO A 58 17.10 -15.17 4.33
CA PRO A 58 18.39 -15.76 4.73
C PRO A 58 18.28 -16.96 5.68
N THR A 59 17.21 -17.06 6.48
CA THR A 59 17.02 -18.15 7.46
C THR A 59 15.63 -18.77 7.35
N VAL A 60 15.39 -19.93 7.98
CA VAL A 60 14.06 -20.57 7.98
C VAL A 60 13.02 -19.68 8.66
N GLU A 61 13.41 -19.00 9.73
CA GLU A 61 12.58 -18.06 10.47
C GLU A 61 12.18 -16.88 9.57
N GLU A 62 13.13 -16.32 8.81
CA GLU A 62 12.83 -15.22 7.89
C GLU A 62 11.96 -15.68 6.72
N LYS A 63 12.12 -16.90 6.22
CA LYS A 63 11.20 -17.47 5.21
C LYS A 63 9.77 -17.55 5.74
N HIS A 64 9.61 -17.93 7.01
CA HIS A 64 8.31 -17.96 7.66
C HIS A 64 7.71 -16.55 7.81
N VAL A 65 8.51 -15.57 8.22
CA VAL A 65 8.07 -14.17 8.34
C VAL A 65 7.67 -13.60 6.97
N VAL A 66 8.48 -13.80 5.92
CA VAL A 66 8.17 -13.30 4.58
C VAL A 66 6.92 -13.97 4.01
N ALA A 67 6.73 -15.28 4.24
CA ALA A 67 5.50 -15.96 3.84
C ALA A 67 4.26 -15.39 4.55
N GLN A 68 4.40 -15.01 5.82
CA GLN A 68 3.34 -14.35 6.57
C GLN A 68 3.05 -12.95 6.03
N ILE A 69 4.07 -12.15 5.69
CA ILE A 69 3.90 -10.84 5.03
C ILE A 69 3.13 -11.01 3.71
N VAL A 70 3.58 -11.89 2.81
CA VAL A 70 2.90 -12.17 1.52
C VAL A 70 1.43 -12.52 1.72
N LYS A 71 1.13 -13.39 2.70
CA LYS A 71 -0.25 -13.78 3.01
C LYS A 71 -1.09 -12.59 3.46
N ASP A 72 -0.53 -11.72 4.29
CA ASP A 72 -1.22 -10.54 4.81
C ASP A 72 -1.50 -9.55 3.67
N GLU A 73 -0.52 -9.22 2.83
CA GLU A 73 -0.70 -8.32 1.67
C GLU A 73 -1.82 -8.80 0.72
N LEU A 74 -1.83 -10.09 0.38
CA LEU A 74 -2.87 -10.67 -0.47
C LEU A 74 -4.25 -10.64 0.22
N ARG A 75 -4.28 -10.80 1.54
CA ARG A 75 -5.51 -10.65 2.34
C ARG A 75 -5.98 -9.20 2.34
N HIS A 76 -5.08 -8.23 2.44
CA HIS A 76 -5.40 -6.79 2.43
C HIS A 76 -5.99 -6.40 1.08
N ALA A 77 -5.36 -6.82 -0.01
CA ALA A 77 -5.89 -6.67 -1.37
C ALA A 77 -7.31 -7.24 -1.48
N ALA A 78 -7.53 -8.48 -1.03
CA ALA A 78 -8.84 -9.12 -1.08
C ALA A 78 -9.91 -8.37 -0.29
N VAL A 79 -9.58 -7.86 0.91
CA VAL A 79 -10.50 -7.03 1.70
C VAL A 79 -10.83 -5.72 0.97
N MET A 80 -9.83 -5.04 0.43
CA MET A 80 -10.02 -3.77 -0.27
C MET A 80 -10.84 -3.92 -1.55
N TYR A 81 -10.57 -4.95 -2.35
CA TYR A 81 -11.39 -5.28 -3.52
C TYR A 81 -12.82 -5.69 -3.13
N GLY A 82 -13.01 -6.36 -2.00
CA GLY A 82 -14.35 -6.65 -1.46
C GLY A 82 -15.15 -5.37 -1.20
N LEU A 83 -14.54 -4.38 -0.53
CA LEU A 83 -15.20 -3.09 -0.30
C LEU A 83 -15.47 -2.31 -1.60
N LEU A 84 -14.58 -2.41 -2.58
CA LEU A 84 -14.80 -1.83 -3.91
C LEU A 84 -15.99 -2.51 -4.60
N ALA A 85 -16.12 -3.83 -4.51
CA ALA A 85 -17.25 -4.57 -5.06
C ALA A 85 -18.58 -4.15 -4.41
N ASP A 86 -18.61 -3.90 -3.09
CA ASP A 86 -19.78 -3.36 -2.39
C ASP A 86 -20.19 -1.98 -2.91
N LEU A 87 -19.23 -1.19 -3.43
CA LEU A 87 -19.51 0.08 -4.09
C LEU A 87 -19.97 -0.11 -5.55
N GLY A 88 -19.95 -1.32 -6.11
CA GLY A 88 -20.29 -1.62 -7.50
C GLY A 88 -19.10 -1.59 -8.48
N PHE A 89 -17.87 -1.72 -7.98
CA PHE A 89 -16.68 -1.88 -8.79
C PHE A 89 -16.58 -3.33 -9.32
N ASP A 90 -16.33 -3.49 -10.62
CA ASP A 90 -16.06 -4.81 -11.20
C ASP A 90 -14.60 -5.20 -10.98
N VAL A 91 -14.37 -5.96 -9.92
CA VAL A 91 -13.03 -6.41 -9.51
C VAL A 91 -12.39 -7.29 -10.58
N ASP A 92 -13.12 -8.21 -11.19
CA ASP A 92 -12.56 -9.15 -12.16
C ASP A 92 -12.18 -8.43 -13.47
N ALA A 93 -13.03 -7.50 -13.93
CA ALA A 93 -12.76 -6.69 -15.10
C ALA A 93 -11.57 -5.74 -14.88
N HIS A 94 -11.27 -5.37 -13.63
CA HIS A 94 -10.09 -4.58 -13.29
C HIS A 94 -8.85 -5.46 -13.11
N VAL A 95 -8.87 -6.47 -12.24
CA VAL A 95 -7.68 -7.23 -11.85
C VAL A 95 -7.13 -8.08 -12.99
N ARG A 96 -8.00 -8.79 -13.73
CA ARG A 96 -7.58 -9.72 -14.78
C ARG A 96 -6.69 -9.09 -15.86
N PRO A 97 -7.02 -7.93 -16.46
CA PRO A 97 -6.14 -7.29 -17.44
C PRO A 97 -4.86 -6.69 -16.83
N HIS A 98 -4.83 -6.44 -15.51
CA HIS A 98 -3.68 -5.87 -14.82
C HIS A 98 -2.79 -6.91 -14.12
N ASP A 99 -3.14 -8.19 -14.13
CA ASP A 99 -2.42 -9.24 -13.38
C ASP A 99 -0.93 -9.36 -13.77
N GLU A 100 -0.61 -9.22 -15.06
CA GLU A 100 0.78 -9.15 -15.52
C GLU A 100 1.44 -7.81 -15.17
N ILE A 101 0.68 -6.72 -15.23
CA ILE A 101 1.15 -5.37 -14.93
C ILE A 101 1.56 -5.26 -13.44
N PHE A 102 0.82 -5.89 -12.52
CA PHE A 102 1.19 -5.96 -11.11
C PHE A 102 2.55 -6.66 -10.87
N ARG A 103 2.98 -7.51 -11.80
CA ARG A 103 4.29 -8.19 -11.76
C ARG A 103 5.39 -7.38 -12.47
N MET A 104 5.04 -6.38 -13.27
CA MET A 104 6.00 -5.54 -13.98
C MET A 104 6.93 -4.82 -13.01
N ARG A 105 8.23 -4.79 -13.33
CA ARG A 105 9.26 -4.01 -12.65
C ARG A 105 10.04 -3.18 -13.66
N ILE A 106 10.50 -2.01 -13.25
CA ILE A 106 11.32 -1.11 -14.08
C ILE A 106 12.81 -1.32 -13.80
N ASP A 107 13.66 -0.66 -14.58
CA ASP A 107 15.09 -0.64 -14.33
C ASP A 107 15.41 -0.07 -12.93
N ALA A 108 16.36 -0.71 -12.22
CA ALA A 108 16.71 -0.34 -10.85
C ALA A 108 17.27 1.08 -10.72
N ALA A 109 17.83 1.67 -11.79
CA ALA A 109 18.35 3.03 -11.83
C ALA A 109 17.33 4.06 -12.34
N ALA A 110 16.14 3.64 -12.77
CA ALA A 110 15.11 4.57 -13.23
C ALA A 110 14.67 5.54 -12.10
N ASP A 111 14.25 6.74 -12.48
CA ASP A 111 13.55 7.66 -11.60
C ASP A 111 12.26 8.10 -12.28
N ILE A 112 11.14 7.55 -11.82
CA ILE A 112 9.81 7.88 -12.35
C ILE A 112 9.09 8.92 -11.49
N GLY A 113 9.67 9.34 -10.36
CA GLY A 113 9.05 10.26 -9.41
C GLY A 113 7.59 9.88 -9.11
N THR A 114 6.69 10.84 -9.30
CA THR A 114 5.23 10.66 -9.13
C THR A 114 4.50 10.35 -10.46
N THR A 115 5.21 9.96 -11.52
CA THR A 115 4.64 9.75 -12.85
C THR A 115 3.93 8.41 -12.93
N ARG A 116 2.66 8.40 -13.35
CA ARG A 116 1.92 7.15 -13.63
C ARG A 116 2.42 6.55 -14.95
N ILE A 117 2.87 5.29 -14.91
CA ILE A 117 3.51 4.64 -16.08
C ILE A 117 2.73 3.45 -16.65
N THR A 118 1.66 3.02 -15.98
CA THR A 118 0.75 1.95 -16.41
C THR A 118 -0.70 2.32 -16.10
N SER A 119 -1.66 1.47 -16.51
CA SER A 119 -3.09 1.68 -16.30
C SER A 119 -3.57 1.34 -14.88
N ASP A 120 -2.88 0.45 -14.17
CA ASP A 120 -3.17 0.12 -12.78
C ASP A 120 -2.88 1.30 -11.83
N LYS A 121 -3.43 1.23 -10.62
CA LYS A 121 -3.46 2.36 -9.67
C LYS A 121 -2.46 2.27 -8.54
N ARG A 122 -1.60 1.24 -8.48
CA ARG A 122 -0.61 1.08 -7.38
C ARG A 122 0.31 2.27 -7.22
N VAL A 123 0.84 2.53 -6.03
CA VAL A 123 1.86 3.58 -5.87
C VAL A 123 3.18 3.19 -6.53
N ASN A 124 3.91 4.19 -7.02
CA ASN A 124 5.07 3.98 -7.91
C ASN A 124 6.21 3.17 -7.31
N ILE A 125 6.30 3.13 -5.98
CA ILE A 125 7.38 2.42 -5.29
C ILE A 125 7.41 0.92 -5.64
N PHE A 126 6.25 0.33 -5.98
CA PHE A 126 6.10 -1.08 -6.34
C PHE A 126 6.59 -1.45 -7.76
N TYR A 127 6.94 -0.46 -8.60
CA TYR A 127 7.62 -0.74 -9.87
C TYR A 127 9.10 -1.04 -9.68
N TYR A 128 9.72 -0.54 -8.61
CA TYR A 128 11.14 -0.74 -8.39
C TYR A 128 11.45 -2.19 -8.01
N PRO A 129 12.52 -2.80 -8.57
CA PRO A 129 12.90 -4.15 -8.23
C PRO A 129 13.45 -4.22 -6.80
N ILE A 130 13.22 -5.37 -6.16
CA ILE A 130 13.77 -5.72 -4.84
C ILE A 130 14.75 -6.87 -5.09
N ASP A 131 16.05 -6.55 -5.19
CA ASP A 131 17.07 -7.48 -5.69
C ASP A 131 17.90 -8.12 -4.58
N THR A 132 18.14 -7.39 -3.48
CA THR A 132 18.90 -7.87 -2.32
C THR A 132 18.06 -7.98 -1.05
N TRP A 133 18.56 -8.71 -0.04
CA TRP A 133 17.89 -8.78 1.25
C TRP A 133 17.85 -7.40 1.91
N ALA A 134 18.89 -6.59 1.74
CA ALA A 134 18.89 -5.19 2.16
C ALA A 134 17.77 -4.42 1.45
N ASP A 135 17.54 -4.60 0.14
CA ASP A 135 16.42 -3.97 -0.54
C ASP A 135 15.09 -4.35 0.08
N PHE A 136 14.85 -5.64 0.33
CA PHE A 136 13.60 -6.12 0.93
C PHE A 136 13.36 -5.46 2.30
N ILE A 137 14.38 -5.43 3.15
CA ILE A 137 14.29 -4.83 4.50
C ILE A 137 14.05 -3.32 4.44
N PHE A 138 14.83 -2.59 3.65
CA PHE A 138 14.73 -1.13 3.60
C PHE A 138 13.52 -0.64 2.81
N PHE A 139 13.03 -1.43 1.85
CA PHE A 139 11.73 -1.23 1.22
C PHE A 139 10.61 -1.33 2.25
N ASN A 140 10.46 -2.47 2.93
CA ASN A 140 9.40 -2.65 3.93
C ASN A 140 9.52 -1.61 5.06
N PHE A 141 10.73 -1.38 5.57
CA PHE A 141 10.94 -0.38 6.62
C PHE A 141 10.42 1.02 6.23
N CYS A 142 10.71 1.47 5.01
CA CYS A 142 10.26 2.78 4.55
C CYS A 142 8.78 2.76 4.13
N MET A 143 8.38 1.79 3.32
CA MET A 143 7.05 1.72 2.72
C MET A 143 5.97 1.47 3.76
N ASP A 144 6.14 0.51 4.68
CA ASP A 144 5.14 0.22 5.72
C ASP A 144 4.91 1.43 6.64
N ARG A 145 5.94 2.26 6.85
CA ARG A 145 5.79 3.56 7.55
C ARG A 145 5.03 4.57 6.72
N GLY A 146 5.38 4.69 5.45
CA GLY A 146 4.70 5.58 4.51
C GLY A 146 3.21 5.24 4.40
N ALA A 147 2.91 3.96 4.17
CA ALA A 147 1.56 3.40 4.21
C ALA A 147 0.91 3.63 5.58
N GLY A 148 1.62 3.39 6.68
CA GLY A 148 1.11 3.62 8.03
C GLY A 148 0.57 5.04 8.26
N HIS A 149 1.21 6.07 7.68
CA HIS A 149 0.68 7.43 7.69
C HIS A 149 -0.61 7.57 6.88
N GLN A 150 -0.66 7.00 5.68
CA GLN A 150 -1.87 7.01 4.84
C GLN A 150 -3.03 6.25 5.52
N LEU A 151 -2.74 5.13 6.19
CA LEU A 151 -3.73 4.37 6.95
C LEU A 151 -4.27 5.14 8.16
N GLU A 152 -3.44 5.96 8.81
CA GLU A 152 -3.88 6.84 9.89
C GLU A 152 -4.83 7.93 9.35
N ASP A 153 -4.53 8.50 8.17
CA ASP A 153 -5.42 9.46 7.51
C ASP A 153 -6.78 8.82 7.17
N VAL A 154 -6.78 7.56 6.71
CA VAL A 154 -8.02 6.82 6.44
C VAL A 154 -8.89 6.68 7.69
N ARG A 155 -8.35 6.69 8.90
CA ARG A 155 -9.19 6.66 10.12
C ARG A 155 -10.10 7.88 10.25
N GLN A 156 -9.76 8.99 9.59
CA GLN A 156 -10.56 10.19 9.52
C GLN A 156 -11.47 10.23 8.27
N CYS A 157 -11.45 9.19 7.44
CA CYS A 157 -12.31 9.09 6.27
C CYS A 157 -13.80 9.11 6.68
N SER A 158 -14.61 9.80 5.88
CA SER A 158 -16.06 9.86 6.08
C SER A 158 -16.79 8.60 5.64
N TYR A 159 -16.13 7.63 4.97
CA TYR A 159 -16.73 6.35 4.60
C TYR A 159 -16.43 5.26 5.65
N GLY A 160 -17.45 4.91 6.43
CA GLY A 160 -17.35 3.99 7.57
C GLY A 160 -16.80 2.60 7.27
N PRO A 161 -17.26 1.91 6.20
CA PRO A 161 -16.77 0.58 5.84
C PRO A 161 -15.26 0.52 5.62
N TRP A 162 -14.67 1.51 4.93
CA TRP A 162 -13.22 1.55 4.71
C TRP A 162 -12.45 1.73 6.01
N VAL A 163 -12.91 2.62 6.91
CA VAL A 163 -12.25 2.80 8.21
C VAL A 163 -12.24 1.51 9.03
N ARG A 164 -13.37 0.80 9.09
CA ARG A 164 -13.46 -0.46 9.86
C ARG A 164 -12.54 -1.55 9.30
N ALA A 165 -12.40 -1.64 7.98
CA ALA A 165 -11.47 -2.59 7.37
C ALA A 165 -10.01 -2.24 7.68
N ILE A 166 -9.64 -0.96 7.61
CA ILE A 166 -8.28 -0.50 7.91
C ILE A 166 -7.91 -0.75 9.37
N GLU A 167 -8.84 -0.67 10.33
CA GLU A 167 -8.54 -1.01 11.73
C GLU A 167 -8.04 -2.45 11.92
N GLY A 168 -8.54 -3.39 11.10
CA GLY A 168 -8.07 -4.76 11.06
C GLY A 168 -6.69 -4.87 10.42
N ILE A 169 -6.53 -4.29 9.22
CA ILE A 169 -5.27 -4.26 8.46
C ILE A 169 -4.13 -3.65 9.30
N PHE A 170 -4.39 -2.51 9.95
CA PHE A 170 -3.39 -1.80 10.75
C PHE A 170 -2.83 -2.62 11.93
N LYS A 171 -3.59 -3.58 12.47
CA LYS A 171 -3.09 -4.48 13.52
C LYS A 171 -2.04 -5.44 12.98
N GLU A 172 -2.20 -5.87 11.74
CA GLU A 172 -1.25 -6.75 11.04
C GLU A 172 -0.02 -5.96 10.57
N GLU A 173 -0.20 -4.76 10.01
CA GLU A 173 0.89 -3.87 9.58
C GLU A 173 1.91 -3.55 10.69
N LYS A 174 1.47 -3.48 11.96
CA LYS A 174 2.37 -3.33 13.11
C LYS A 174 3.39 -4.46 13.23
N PHE A 175 3.12 -5.64 12.68
CA PHE A 175 4.09 -6.72 12.61
C PHE A 175 5.17 -6.41 11.57
N HIS A 176 4.79 -5.95 10.37
CA HIS A 176 5.73 -5.63 9.28
C HIS A 176 6.64 -4.46 9.65
N ILE A 177 6.05 -3.38 10.19
CA ILE A 177 6.77 -2.20 10.70
C ILE A 177 7.87 -2.57 11.69
N ARG A 178 7.58 -3.49 12.63
CA ARG A 178 8.52 -3.96 13.66
C ARG A 178 9.60 -4.88 13.09
N HIS A 179 9.26 -5.71 12.11
CA HIS A 179 10.23 -6.55 11.40
C HIS A 179 11.27 -5.69 10.67
N GLY A 180 10.82 -4.64 9.97
CA GLY A 180 11.68 -3.64 9.35
C GLY A 180 12.62 -2.96 10.37
N GLU A 181 12.12 -2.49 11.51
CA GLU A 181 12.96 -1.84 12.55
C GLU A 181 14.06 -2.75 13.08
N PHE A 182 13.69 -3.99 13.37
CA PHE A 182 14.62 -4.98 13.89
C PHE A 182 15.77 -5.19 12.91
N TRP A 183 15.46 -5.39 11.62
CA TRP A 183 16.47 -5.64 10.61
C TRP A 183 17.30 -4.42 10.25
N VAL A 184 16.69 -3.23 10.15
CA VAL A 184 17.44 -1.99 9.92
C VAL A 184 18.45 -1.76 11.05
N LYS A 185 18.05 -1.95 12.31
CA LYS A 185 18.98 -1.84 13.46
C LYS A 185 20.11 -2.86 13.37
N LYS A 186 19.81 -4.10 12.96
CA LYS A 186 20.80 -5.16 12.81
C LYS A 186 21.80 -4.86 11.69
N LEU A 187 21.32 -4.48 10.50
CA LEU A 187 22.16 -4.20 9.34
C LEU A 187 22.98 -2.92 9.52
N ALA A 188 22.40 -1.89 10.12
CA ALA A 188 23.13 -0.66 10.44
C ALA A 188 24.10 -0.82 11.62
N GLY A 189 23.85 -1.76 12.53
CA GLY A 189 24.72 -1.99 13.69
C GLY A 189 25.94 -2.86 13.41
N ASP A 190 25.94 -3.63 12.33
CA ASP A 190 27.05 -4.50 11.93
C ASP A 190 27.99 -3.75 10.95
N PRO A 191 29.28 -3.57 11.29
CA PRO A 191 30.26 -2.94 10.41
C PRO A 191 30.36 -3.58 9.01
N ALA A 192 30.06 -4.88 8.89
CA ALA A 192 30.10 -5.58 7.60
C ALA A 192 28.96 -5.18 6.65
N THR A 193 27.84 -4.69 7.18
CA THR A 193 26.65 -4.32 6.40
C THR A 193 26.29 -2.83 6.49
N HIS A 194 26.95 -2.06 7.35
CA HIS A 194 26.64 -0.64 7.60
C HIS A 194 26.61 0.19 6.31
N ASP A 195 27.62 0.08 5.45
CA ASP A 195 27.72 0.92 4.25
C ASP A 195 26.69 0.54 3.18
N GLU A 196 26.40 -0.76 3.04
CA GLU A 196 25.31 -1.24 2.19
C GLU A 196 23.95 -0.77 2.71
N ALA A 197 23.75 -0.85 4.02
CA ALA A 197 22.54 -0.40 4.69
C ALA A 197 22.28 1.09 4.44
N GLN A 198 23.29 1.94 4.63
CA GLN A 198 23.17 3.38 4.38
C GLN A 198 22.89 3.67 2.89
N THR A 199 23.59 2.99 1.98
CA THR A 199 23.39 3.15 0.53
C THR A 199 21.97 2.76 0.12
N THR A 200 21.48 1.66 0.66
CA THR A 200 20.16 1.11 0.36
C THR A 200 19.04 1.99 0.95
N PHE A 201 19.22 2.48 2.18
CA PHE A 201 18.30 3.44 2.80
C PHE A 201 18.17 4.73 1.99
N ASN A 202 19.29 5.32 1.56
CA ASN A 202 19.28 6.56 0.78
C ASN A 202 18.44 6.44 -0.50
N ARG A 203 18.45 5.26 -1.12
CA ARG A 203 17.64 4.96 -2.31
C ARG A 203 16.16 4.80 -1.98
N TRP A 204 15.82 3.94 -1.02
CA TRP A 204 14.41 3.63 -0.71
C TRP A 204 13.68 4.77 -0.01
N TYR A 205 14.37 5.56 0.81
CA TYR A 205 13.78 6.71 1.49
C TYR A 205 13.20 7.71 0.48
N ILE A 206 14.01 8.14 -0.50
CA ILE A 206 13.57 9.11 -1.51
C ILE A 206 12.42 8.56 -2.36
N ARG A 207 12.48 7.28 -2.75
CA ARG A 207 11.39 6.63 -3.49
C ARG A 207 10.09 6.58 -2.69
N THR A 208 10.19 6.34 -1.38
CA THR A 208 9.04 6.33 -0.47
C THR A 208 8.42 7.70 -0.36
N MET A 209 9.22 8.78 -0.33
CA MET A 209 8.67 10.14 -0.27
C MET A 209 7.75 10.47 -1.45
N ASN A 210 7.98 9.86 -2.63
CA ASN A 210 7.13 10.06 -3.80
C ASN A 210 5.71 9.50 -3.66
N ILE A 211 5.45 8.58 -2.71
CA ILE A 211 4.10 8.02 -2.52
C ILE A 211 3.10 9.06 -2.00
N PHE A 212 3.59 10.13 -1.36
CA PHE A 212 2.76 11.22 -0.83
C PHE A 212 2.33 12.24 -1.91
N GLY A 213 2.75 12.04 -3.16
CA GLY A 213 2.40 12.91 -4.26
C GLY A 213 3.33 14.12 -4.39
N ARG A 214 2.85 15.17 -5.07
CA ARG A 214 3.64 16.38 -5.37
C ARG A 214 3.42 17.43 -4.28
N PRO A 215 4.46 18.20 -3.89
CA PRO A 215 4.24 19.41 -3.12
C PRO A 215 3.35 20.37 -3.93
N GLY A 216 2.35 20.96 -3.26
CA GLY A 216 1.41 21.92 -3.84
C GLY A 216 2.04 23.25 -4.21
#